data_AF-A0A453RUW5-F1
#
_entry.id   AF-A0A453RUW5-F1
#
_cell.length_a   1.000
_cell.length_b   1.000
_cell.length_c   1.000
_cell.angle_alpha   90.00
_cell.angle_beta   90.00
_cell.angle_gamma   90.00
#
_symmetry.space_group_name_H-M   'P 1'
#
loop_
_entity.id
_entity.type
_entity.pdbx_description
1 polymer ?
#
loop_
_entity_poly.entity_id
_entity_poly.type
_entity_poly.pdbx_seq_one_letter_code
_entity_poly.pdbx_strand_id
1 'polypeptide(L)'
;MESSNYKAVSGNSNGTLQRSPSRMQRNTDQEKTSSVLKQNGYGGGASQVIQKNGPHPLPVHYKGDALVEERAYFASKQASLENEIKQLKQQLRCYSNKEDDTTRRLEDENKRNEFLQQQLNELKVDKEMVATTMEELHKELSEKKAELRCLQDELSTRDNERASDGSLQSLRSMVMALQKENSDLKIAKGSLYEELVNMESTTQKVDNSTSDVDNFSDVEKVKDEMASLKKALQGAFHERDRALQNLSRLKQHLLDKDLEDQEKMDEDSKVIEELRAICEQQRAHIVQLERALKVEMTKQEESKKTINDERSRSNEQIEDLQYKLANCMNALESKDQELLNLQSALGQYYAESEAKERLGDDLAMAREALAKLSESLKVANQGIEISRREKDEVVAKLSQAEKMLADGKRSLQKLEDDNSRLRHALEQSMTTVNRMSLDSDNSVDRRIVIKLLVTYFQRNHSKEVLDLMVRMLGFSEEDKQRIGSAQSNVGKVVVRGVLGLPGRLVGGLVGGNSAGKSTHAPQDNQSFADLWVDFLLKETEEREKQKASEAAARLSHEENQTTSRSASNLQASQHIANPGLSTKPHQFDRPDSDEFRMVPLAPMYTSMQTPLK
;
A
#
# COMPACT_ATOMS: atom_id res chain seq x y z
N MET A 1 -2.18 -9.67 67.64
CA MET A 1 -2.02 -11.02 67.07
C MET A 1 -2.49 -10.90 65.64
N GLU A 2 -1.72 -11.21 64.60
CA GLU A 2 -0.36 -11.77 64.53
C GLU A 2 0.61 -10.80 63.82
N SER A 3 1.91 -11.14 63.78
CA SER A 3 2.98 -10.23 63.36
C SER A 3 3.86 -10.79 62.25
N SER A 4 4.32 -9.90 61.36
CA SER A 4 5.59 -9.96 60.61
C SER A 4 5.88 -11.12 59.66
N ASN A 5 6.17 -10.80 58.39
CA ASN A 5 7.58 -10.53 58.00
C ASN A 5 7.76 -10.06 56.55
N TYR A 6 8.83 -9.29 56.32
CA TYR A 6 9.32 -8.91 55.00
C TYR A 6 10.24 -10.00 54.42
N LYS A 7 10.14 -10.26 53.10
CA LYS A 7 11.28 -10.79 52.33
C LYS A 7 11.16 -10.52 50.83
N ALA A 8 12.15 -9.85 50.26
CA ALA A 8 12.31 -9.72 48.81
C ALA A 8 13.26 -10.81 48.28
N VAL A 9 12.91 -11.48 47.16
CA VAL A 9 13.86 -12.17 46.27
C VAL A 9 13.35 -12.13 44.82
N SER A 10 14.30 -11.82 43.93
CA SER A 10 14.38 -11.95 42.47
C SER A 10 13.52 -13.02 41.75
N GLY A 11 13.06 -12.67 40.55
CA GLY A 11 12.68 -13.57 39.45
C GLY A 11 13.14 -12.96 38.11
N ASN A 12 13.77 -13.75 37.24
CA ASN A 12 14.62 -13.27 36.13
C ASN A 12 14.19 -13.85 34.75
N SER A 13 14.79 -13.34 33.66
CA SER A 13 14.81 -13.88 32.27
C SER A 13 13.59 -13.56 31.35
N ASN A 14 13.73 -13.32 30.04
CA ASN A 14 14.93 -13.13 29.20
C ASN A 14 14.64 -12.46 27.82
N GLY A 15 15.65 -11.75 27.28
CA GLY A 15 15.85 -11.52 25.83
C GLY A 15 15.15 -10.29 25.19
N THR A 16 15.66 -9.65 24.12
CA THR A 16 16.98 -9.73 23.45
C THR A 16 17.14 -8.46 22.60
N LEU A 17 18.26 -7.72 22.68
CA LEU A 17 18.60 -6.73 21.64
C LEU A 17 20.11 -6.39 21.63
N GLN A 18 20.68 -6.38 20.43
CA GLN A 18 22.12 -6.14 20.19
C GLN A 18 22.49 -4.67 20.38
N ARG A 19 23.65 -4.40 20.99
CA ARG A 19 24.38 -3.15 20.74
C ARG A 19 25.89 -3.37 20.86
N SER A 20 26.61 -3.16 19.77
CA SER A 20 28.08 -3.28 19.72
C SER A 20 28.77 -2.11 20.45
N PRO A 21 29.93 -2.32 21.10
CA PRO A 21 30.60 -1.29 21.88
C PRO A 21 31.54 -0.43 21.02
N SER A 22 31.53 0.88 21.28
CA SER A 22 32.47 1.83 20.66
C SER A 22 33.90 1.63 21.19
N ARG A 23 34.83 1.39 20.26
CA ARG A 23 36.26 1.22 20.52
C ARG A 23 36.91 2.55 20.91
N MET A 24 37.08 2.81 22.21
CA MET A 24 38.07 3.79 22.66
C MET A 24 39.48 3.26 22.39
N GLN A 25 40.33 4.06 21.76
CA GLN A 25 41.76 3.81 21.69
C GLN A 25 42.49 5.11 22.05
N ARG A 26 43.29 5.05 23.12
CA ARG A 26 44.06 6.16 23.69
C ARG A 26 45.55 5.84 23.48
N ASN A 27 46.33 6.84 23.08
CA ASN A 27 47.80 7.03 23.22
C ASN A 27 48.14 8.29 22.39
N THR A 28 48.30 9.47 22.98
CA THR A 28 49.47 10.03 23.72
C THR A 28 50.46 10.75 22.82
N ASP A 29 50.87 11.93 23.31
CA ASP A 29 51.97 12.80 22.85
C ASP A 29 51.75 13.50 21.49
N GLN A 30 52.14 14.76 21.27
CA GLN A 30 53.04 15.63 22.04
C GLN A 30 52.66 17.12 21.85
N GLU A 31 52.71 17.94 22.90
CA GLU A 31 52.55 19.39 22.76
C GLU A 31 53.74 20.04 22.04
N LYS A 32 53.46 20.94 21.10
CA LYS A 32 54.34 22.08 20.82
C LYS A 32 53.54 23.31 20.43
N THR A 33 53.73 24.36 21.22
CA THR A 33 53.11 25.67 21.06
C THR A 33 53.64 26.39 19.83
N SER A 34 52.79 27.18 19.18
CA SER A 34 53.10 28.56 18.75
C SER A 34 51.84 29.27 18.23
N SER A 35 51.74 30.55 18.56
CA SER A 35 50.61 31.43 18.25
C SER A 35 50.54 31.84 16.77
N VAL A 36 49.32 32.10 16.28
CA VAL A 36 49.08 32.91 15.07
C VAL A 36 48.26 34.13 15.46
N LEU A 37 48.90 35.30 15.37
CA LEU A 37 48.24 36.59 15.53
C LEU A 37 47.60 37.03 14.20
N LYS A 38 46.52 37.82 14.28
CA LYS A 38 45.94 38.51 13.13
C LYS A 38 46.95 39.49 12.53
N GLN A 39 47.04 39.57 11.19
CA GLN A 39 47.38 40.83 10.53
C GLN A 39 46.81 40.94 9.11
N ASN A 40 46.24 42.11 8.81
CA ASN A 40 45.85 42.50 7.45
C ASN A 40 47.08 42.87 6.62
N GLY A 41 47.03 42.66 5.31
CA GLY A 41 48.10 43.04 4.38
C GLY A 41 47.60 43.32 2.96
N TYR A 42 47.13 44.55 2.72
CA TYR A 42 47.09 45.13 1.37
C TYR A 42 48.47 45.73 1.03
N GLY A 43 48.97 45.54 -0.18
CA GLY A 43 50.20 46.21 -0.65
C GLY A 43 50.80 45.54 -1.89
N GLY A 44 50.85 46.24 -3.02
CA GLY A 44 51.28 45.66 -4.29
C GLY A 44 52.80 45.45 -4.41
N GLY A 45 53.19 44.35 -5.05
CA GLY A 45 54.58 44.09 -5.47
C GLY A 45 54.87 44.64 -6.87
N ALA A 46 55.93 45.44 -7.00
CA ALA A 46 56.29 46.10 -8.25
C ALA A 46 56.88 45.15 -9.30
N SER A 47 56.65 45.45 -10.58
CA SER A 47 57.39 44.84 -11.69
C SER A 47 58.82 45.40 -11.75
N GLN A 48 59.83 44.54 -11.68
CA GLN A 48 61.23 44.92 -11.86
C GLN A 48 61.70 44.51 -13.26
N VAL A 49 61.75 45.47 -14.18
CA VAL A 49 62.30 45.29 -15.53
C VAL A 49 63.82 45.55 -15.48
N ILE A 50 64.61 44.57 -15.91
CA ILE A 50 66.05 44.74 -16.14
C ILE A 50 66.27 45.01 -17.64
N GLN A 51 67.01 46.08 -17.94
CA GLN A 51 67.34 46.50 -19.30
C GLN A 51 68.30 45.55 -20.03
N LYS A 52 68.22 45.51 -21.37
CA LYS A 52 69.41 45.48 -22.23
C LYS A 52 69.12 46.10 -23.61
N ASN A 53 70.19 46.55 -24.27
CA ASN A 53 70.18 47.59 -25.30
C ASN A 53 70.07 47.06 -26.75
N GLY A 54 69.67 47.95 -27.67
CA GLY A 54 70.26 48.04 -29.01
C GLY A 54 69.55 47.31 -30.16
N PRO A 55 69.13 48.01 -31.24
CA PRO A 55 68.60 47.39 -32.46
C PRO A 55 69.65 47.22 -33.57
N HIS A 56 69.58 46.14 -34.36
CA HIS A 56 69.94 46.08 -35.80
C HIS A 56 69.52 44.71 -36.41
N PRO A 57 69.40 44.56 -37.76
CA PRO A 57 68.38 43.65 -38.33
C PRO A 57 68.88 42.57 -39.32
N LEU A 58 67.99 41.60 -39.59
CA LEU A 58 67.97 40.60 -40.71
C LEU A 58 69.06 39.50 -40.71
N PRO A 59 68.86 38.37 -41.45
CA PRO A 59 67.64 37.80 -42.08
C PRO A 59 67.40 36.32 -41.66
N VAL A 60 66.59 35.60 -42.47
CA VAL A 60 66.44 34.12 -42.59
C VAL A 60 65.21 33.49 -41.89
N HIS A 61 64.13 33.34 -42.65
CA HIS A 61 63.13 32.25 -42.51
C HIS A 61 63.89 30.92 -42.35
N TYR A 62 63.56 29.96 -41.48
CA TYR A 62 62.29 29.22 -41.41
C TYR A 62 62.05 28.63 -40.00
N LYS A 63 61.89 29.46 -38.96
CA LYS A 63 61.51 29.01 -37.59
C LYS A 63 60.42 29.85 -36.90
N GLY A 64 59.91 30.90 -37.56
CA GLY A 64 58.87 31.77 -37.01
C GLY A 64 57.54 31.05 -36.82
N ASP A 65 57.01 30.44 -37.87
CA ASP A 65 55.67 29.85 -37.86
C ASP A 65 55.53 28.72 -36.84
N ALA A 66 56.51 27.82 -36.72
CA ALA A 66 56.49 26.75 -35.73
C ALA A 66 56.43 27.27 -34.28
N LEU A 67 57.13 28.36 -33.96
CA LEU A 67 57.10 28.98 -32.62
C LEU A 67 55.85 29.84 -32.38
N VAL A 68 55.25 30.38 -33.43
CA VAL A 68 53.96 31.09 -33.36
C VAL A 68 52.81 30.11 -33.17
N GLU A 69 52.83 28.99 -33.90
CA GLU A 69 51.86 27.90 -33.79
C GLU A 69 51.98 27.18 -32.43
N GLU A 70 53.21 26.92 -31.95
CA GLU A 70 53.46 26.40 -30.61
C GLU A 70 52.97 27.37 -29.52
N ARG A 71 53.20 28.69 -29.67
CA ARG A 71 52.62 29.71 -28.76
C ARG A 71 51.10 29.76 -28.81
N ALA A 72 50.49 29.64 -29.99
CA ALA A 72 49.04 29.62 -30.15
C ALA A 72 48.43 28.36 -29.52
N TYR A 73 49.10 27.21 -29.67
CA TYR A 73 48.73 25.96 -29.03
C TYR A 73 48.84 26.03 -27.50
N PHE A 74 49.94 26.58 -26.97
CA PHE A 74 50.08 26.80 -25.52
C PHE A 74 49.06 27.81 -24.99
N ALA A 75 48.76 28.90 -25.71
CA ALA A 75 47.73 29.86 -25.33
C ALA A 75 46.33 29.24 -25.33
N SER A 76 46.01 28.41 -26.33
CA SER A 76 44.75 27.65 -26.39
C SER A 76 44.63 26.65 -25.24
N LYS A 77 45.70 25.91 -24.94
CA LYS A 77 45.75 24.98 -23.80
C LYS A 77 45.66 25.71 -22.45
N GLN A 78 46.30 26.87 -22.32
CA GLN A 78 46.19 27.72 -21.13
C GLN A 78 44.77 28.27 -20.95
N ALA A 79 44.11 28.72 -22.01
CA ALA A 79 42.71 29.16 -21.98
C ALA A 79 41.75 28.00 -21.63
N SER A 80 42.01 26.80 -22.15
CA SER A 80 41.26 25.58 -21.80
C SER A 80 41.37 25.26 -20.30
N LEU A 81 42.60 25.27 -19.75
CA LEU A 81 42.85 25.05 -18.32
C LEU A 81 42.25 26.18 -17.46
N GLU A 82 42.29 27.44 -17.92
CA GLU A 82 41.68 28.56 -17.20
C GLU A 82 40.15 28.44 -17.16
N ASN A 83 39.52 27.95 -18.23
CA ASN A 83 38.08 27.67 -18.28
C ASN A 83 37.71 26.50 -17.37
N GLU A 84 38.51 25.43 -17.34
CA GLU A 84 38.34 24.31 -16.41
C GLU A 84 38.46 24.77 -14.94
N ILE A 85 39.46 25.61 -14.62
CA ILE A 85 39.60 26.24 -13.29
C ILE A 85 38.41 27.13 -12.94
N LYS A 86 37.85 27.89 -13.91
CA LYS A 86 36.62 28.69 -13.70
C LYS A 86 35.42 27.79 -13.42
N GLN A 87 35.26 26.69 -14.15
CA GLN A 87 34.19 25.72 -13.96
C GLN A 87 34.29 25.03 -12.59
N LEU A 88 35.47 24.55 -12.20
CA LEU A 88 35.72 23.97 -10.88
C LEU A 88 35.48 24.97 -9.74
N LYS A 89 35.89 26.23 -9.90
CA LYS A 89 35.58 27.31 -8.92
C LYS A 89 34.08 27.60 -8.83
N GLN A 90 33.35 27.54 -9.95
CA GLN A 90 31.90 27.69 -9.93
C GLN A 90 31.21 26.50 -9.27
N GLN A 91 31.63 25.27 -9.57
CA GLN A 91 31.15 24.06 -8.90
C GLN A 91 31.41 24.13 -7.38
N LEU A 92 32.62 24.49 -6.95
CA LEU A 92 32.96 24.61 -5.53
C LEU A 92 32.08 25.65 -4.81
N ARG A 93 31.79 26.80 -5.43
CA ARG A 93 30.81 27.76 -4.88
C ARG A 93 29.40 27.18 -4.82
N CYS A 94 28.96 26.45 -5.85
CA CYS A 94 27.66 25.79 -5.83
C CYS A 94 27.57 24.67 -4.78
N TYR A 95 28.66 23.99 -4.46
CA TYR A 95 28.72 23.02 -3.35
C TYR A 95 28.73 23.71 -1.99
N SER A 96 29.56 24.76 -1.79
CA SER A 96 29.58 25.57 -0.56
C SER A 96 28.20 26.14 -0.23
N ASN A 97 27.52 26.76 -1.20
CA ASN A 97 26.18 27.30 -0.98
C ASN A 97 25.16 26.21 -0.62
N LYS A 98 25.28 25.01 -1.20
CA LYS A 98 24.41 23.86 -0.84
C LYS A 98 24.71 23.35 0.56
N GLU A 99 25.97 23.34 0.97
CA GLU A 99 26.40 23.00 2.33
C GLU A 99 25.79 23.97 3.34
N ASP A 100 25.93 25.29 3.11
CA ASP A 100 25.32 26.36 3.91
C ASP A 100 23.78 26.25 3.98
N ASP A 101 23.12 25.89 2.87
CA ASP A 101 21.67 25.66 2.85
C ASP A 101 21.26 24.36 3.58
N THR A 102 22.16 23.37 3.72
CA THR A 102 21.90 22.15 4.51
C THR A 102 22.19 22.35 5.99
N THR A 103 23.23 23.10 6.35
CA THR A 103 23.53 23.41 7.76
C THR A 103 22.45 24.30 8.36
N ARG A 104 21.97 25.31 7.64
CA ARG A 104 20.82 26.14 8.09
C ARG A 104 19.56 25.30 8.31
N ARG A 105 19.24 24.39 7.38
CA ARG A 105 18.08 23.49 7.53
C ARG A 105 18.23 22.55 8.73
N LEU A 106 19.42 22.01 8.97
CA LEU A 106 19.70 21.19 10.15
C LEU A 106 19.56 21.99 11.46
N GLU A 107 20.00 23.25 11.48
CA GLU A 107 19.85 24.14 12.63
C GLU A 107 18.38 24.47 12.92
N ASP A 108 17.58 24.73 11.88
CA ASP A 108 16.15 24.97 12.02
C ASP A 108 15.37 23.71 12.48
N GLU A 109 15.73 22.52 11.99
CA GLU A 109 15.18 21.26 12.49
C GLU A 109 15.61 20.96 13.94
N ASN A 110 16.83 21.30 14.34
CA ASN A 110 17.24 21.21 15.75
C ASN A 110 16.38 22.13 16.64
N LYS A 111 16.13 23.37 16.25
CA LYS A 111 15.24 24.29 16.98
C LYS A 111 13.82 23.75 17.08
N ARG A 112 13.29 23.14 16.00
CA ARG A 112 11.99 22.45 16.04
C ARG A 112 12.00 21.27 17.01
N ASN A 113 13.04 20.44 17.00
CA ASN A 113 13.18 19.32 17.92
C ASN A 113 13.30 19.78 19.39
N GLU A 114 14.05 20.85 19.68
CA GLU A 114 14.12 21.45 21.02
C GLU A 114 12.74 21.94 21.49
N PHE A 115 11.97 22.61 20.62
CA PHE A 115 10.62 23.06 20.92
C PHE A 115 9.63 21.90 21.12
N LEU A 116 9.70 20.85 20.31
CA LEU A 116 8.91 19.63 20.48
C LEU A 116 9.28 18.90 21.78
N GLN A 117 10.56 18.89 22.16
CA GLN A 117 11.03 18.31 23.41
C GLN A 117 10.55 19.12 24.63
N GLN A 118 10.44 20.45 24.51
CA GLN A 118 9.83 21.32 25.53
C GLN A 118 8.34 21.01 25.68
N GLN A 119 7.56 21.00 24.59
CA GLN A 119 6.13 20.63 24.64
C GLN A 119 5.91 19.21 25.21
N LEU A 120 6.76 18.25 24.86
CA LEU A 120 6.67 16.89 25.40
C LEU A 120 6.91 16.86 26.92
N ASN A 121 7.81 17.71 27.43
CA ASN A 121 8.06 17.84 28.87
C ASN A 121 6.91 18.56 29.58
N GLU A 122 6.34 19.62 29.00
CA GLU A 122 5.15 20.32 29.51
C GLU A 122 3.95 19.37 29.60
N LEU A 123 3.61 18.69 28.50
CA LEU A 123 2.53 17.70 28.44
C LEU A 123 2.75 16.53 29.42
N LYS A 124 4.00 16.16 29.70
CA LYS A 124 4.34 15.16 30.71
C LYS A 124 4.05 15.65 32.12
N VAL A 125 4.41 16.91 32.45
CA VAL A 125 4.10 17.52 33.75
C VAL A 125 2.59 17.68 33.92
N ASP A 126 1.87 18.12 32.89
CA ASP A 126 0.41 18.22 32.92
C ASP A 126 -0.25 16.85 33.15
N LYS A 127 0.25 15.80 32.49
CA LYS A 127 -0.21 14.43 32.72
C LYS A 127 0.05 13.96 34.15
N GLU A 128 1.20 14.29 34.73
CA GLU A 128 1.53 13.95 36.13
C GLU A 128 0.60 14.71 37.12
N MET A 129 0.32 15.99 36.87
CA MET A 129 -0.63 16.81 37.64
C MET A 129 -2.09 16.33 37.53
N VAL A 130 -2.54 15.92 36.33
CA VAL A 130 -3.87 15.32 36.13
C VAL A 130 -3.95 13.97 36.85
N ALA A 131 -2.86 13.18 36.87
CA ALA A 131 -2.84 11.92 37.62
C ALA A 131 -2.94 12.14 39.13
N THR A 132 -2.24 13.13 39.71
CA THR A 132 -2.35 13.42 41.15
C THR A 132 -3.73 13.95 41.54
N THR A 133 -4.30 14.88 40.76
CA THR A 133 -5.66 15.40 41.04
C THR A 133 -6.74 14.33 40.86
N MET A 134 -6.57 13.39 39.92
CA MET A 134 -7.48 12.24 39.77
C MET A 134 -7.38 11.25 40.94
N GLU A 135 -6.18 11.01 41.49
CA GLU A 135 -6.00 10.18 42.69
C GLU A 135 -6.62 10.85 43.93
N GLU A 136 -6.47 12.17 44.08
CA GLU A 136 -7.12 12.97 45.13
C GLU A 136 -8.65 12.87 45.05
N LEU A 137 -9.24 13.06 43.86
CA LEU A 137 -10.68 12.89 43.64
C LEU A 137 -11.15 11.45 43.89
N HIS A 138 -10.35 10.44 43.56
CA HIS A 138 -10.66 9.04 43.91
C HIS A 138 -10.65 8.81 45.42
N LYS A 139 -9.72 9.42 46.14
CA LYS A 139 -9.66 9.39 47.60
C LYS A 139 -10.89 10.06 48.23
N GLU A 140 -11.23 11.28 47.81
CA GLU A 140 -12.44 11.99 48.27
C GLU A 140 -13.73 11.20 47.98
N LEU A 141 -13.85 10.61 46.78
CA LEU A 141 -14.97 9.74 46.42
C LEU A 141 -15.04 8.51 47.34
N SER A 142 -13.90 7.92 47.69
CA SER A 142 -13.82 6.77 48.59
C SER A 142 -14.22 7.12 50.03
N GLU A 143 -13.83 8.30 50.50
CA GLU A 143 -14.20 8.86 51.81
C GLU A 143 -15.70 9.17 51.86
N LYS A 144 -16.25 9.85 50.85
CA LYS A 144 -17.71 10.10 50.74
C LYS A 144 -18.52 8.81 50.63
N LYS A 145 -17.99 7.77 49.98
CA LYS A 145 -18.60 6.43 49.95
C LYS A 145 -18.47 5.67 51.29
N ALA A 146 -17.54 6.05 52.16
CA ALA A 146 -17.49 5.55 53.54
C ALA A 146 -18.51 6.32 54.41
N GLU A 147 -18.54 7.65 54.35
CA GLU A 147 -19.53 8.50 55.04
C GLU A 147 -20.98 8.07 54.71
N LEU A 148 -21.30 7.86 53.43
CA LEU A 148 -22.64 7.40 53.02
C LEU A 148 -23.01 6.03 53.60
N ARG A 149 -22.03 5.12 53.77
CA ARG A 149 -22.29 3.82 54.42
C ARG A 149 -22.52 4.00 55.92
N CYS A 150 -21.72 4.80 56.61
CA CYS A 150 -21.95 5.13 58.01
C CYS A 150 -23.34 5.77 58.23
N LEU A 151 -23.73 6.74 57.40
CA LEU A 151 -25.06 7.37 57.47
C LEU A 151 -26.20 6.38 57.15
N GLN A 152 -25.99 5.43 56.26
CA GLN A 152 -26.96 4.37 55.96
C GLN A 152 -27.09 3.37 57.10
N ASP A 153 -25.97 3.01 57.75
CA ASP A 153 -25.97 2.17 58.95
C ASP A 153 -26.63 2.90 60.14
N GLU A 154 -26.38 4.20 60.32
CA GLU A 154 -27.04 5.08 61.32
C GLU A 154 -28.54 5.29 61.08
N LEU A 155 -28.99 5.24 59.82
CA LEU A 155 -30.41 5.23 59.49
C LEU A 155 -31.03 3.87 59.82
N SER A 156 -30.35 2.78 59.46
CA SER A 156 -30.76 1.41 59.78
C SER A 156 -30.86 1.19 61.29
N THR A 157 -29.91 1.67 62.10
CA THR A 157 -30.01 1.57 63.56
C THR A 157 -31.17 2.40 64.10
N ARG A 158 -31.38 3.65 63.65
CA ARG A 158 -32.52 4.46 64.08
C ARG A 158 -33.88 3.87 63.70
N ASP A 159 -34.00 3.27 62.52
CA ASP A 159 -35.24 2.62 62.09
C ASP A 159 -35.51 1.34 62.91
N ASN A 160 -34.46 0.58 63.24
CA ASN A 160 -34.57 -0.56 64.15
C ASN A 160 -34.89 -0.13 65.60
N GLU A 161 -34.31 0.96 66.10
CA GLU A 161 -34.63 1.54 67.41
C GLU A 161 -36.08 2.05 67.47
N ARG A 162 -36.58 2.69 66.40
CA ARG A 162 -38.00 3.05 66.27
C ARG A 162 -38.92 1.84 66.21
N ALA A 163 -38.53 0.80 65.49
CA ALA A 163 -39.31 -0.45 65.43
C ALA A 163 -39.31 -1.20 66.76
N SER A 164 -38.25 -1.06 67.55
CA SER A 164 -38.06 -1.64 68.88
C SER A 164 -38.47 -0.69 70.02
N ASP A 165 -39.13 0.44 69.73
CA ASP A 165 -39.48 1.42 70.77
C ASP A 165 -40.53 0.84 71.74
N GLY A 166 -40.04 0.35 72.87
CA GLY A 166 -40.84 -0.18 73.96
C GLY A 166 -41.82 0.83 74.52
N SER A 167 -41.61 2.14 74.34
CA SER A 167 -42.58 3.19 74.67
C SER A 167 -43.84 3.07 73.81
N LEU A 168 -43.70 3.01 72.48
CA LEU A 168 -44.83 2.85 71.57
C LEU A 168 -45.55 1.49 71.76
N GLN A 169 -44.82 0.43 72.06
CA GLN A 169 -45.42 -0.89 72.30
C GLN A 169 -46.09 -0.99 73.68
N SER A 170 -45.54 -0.34 74.70
CA SER A 170 -46.17 -0.15 76.02
C SER A 170 -47.44 0.70 75.90
N LEU A 171 -47.39 1.82 75.16
CA LEU A 171 -48.53 2.70 74.92
C LEU A 171 -49.65 1.96 74.16
N ARG A 172 -49.33 1.17 73.14
CA ARG A 172 -50.31 0.27 72.48
C ARG A 172 -50.94 -0.71 73.47
N SER A 173 -50.14 -1.30 74.36
CA SER A 173 -50.63 -2.25 75.37
C SER A 173 -51.53 -1.56 76.40
N MET A 174 -51.19 -0.34 76.82
CA MET A 174 -51.99 0.51 77.71
C MET A 174 -53.30 0.95 77.06
N VAL A 175 -53.29 1.35 75.79
CA VAL A 175 -54.51 1.68 75.03
C VAL A 175 -55.43 0.47 74.94
N MET A 176 -54.91 -0.73 74.66
CA MET A 176 -55.69 -1.97 74.66
C MET A 176 -56.29 -2.29 76.04
N ALA A 177 -55.54 -2.06 77.13
CA ALA A 177 -56.03 -2.24 78.48
C ALA A 177 -57.16 -1.27 78.85
N LEU A 178 -56.97 0.04 78.58
CA LEU A 178 -57.99 1.08 78.79
C LEU A 178 -59.23 0.85 77.92
N GLN A 179 -59.06 0.36 76.69
CA GLN A 179 -60.18 0.05 75.79
C GLN A 179 -61.00 -1.15 76.31
N LYS A 180 -60.34 -2.15 76.92
CA LYS A 180 -61.03 -3.24 77.62
C LYS A 180 -61.75 -2.73 78.87
N GLU A 181 -61.09 -1.98 79.74
CA GLU A 181 -61.67 -1.42 80.96
C GLU A 181 -62.90 -0.54 80.65
N ASN A 182 -62.84 0.26 79.59
CA ASN A 182 -63.98 1.06 79.13
C ASN A 182 -65.17 0.19 78.67
N SER A 183 -64.90 -0.97 78.05
CA SER A 183 -65.96 -1.95 77.73
C SER A 183 -66.55 -2.61 78.98
N ASP A 184 -65.73 -2.95 79.97
CA ASP A 184 -66.17 -3.54 81.24
C ASP A 184 -66.99 -2.53 82.08
N LEU A 185 -66.54 -1.27 82.17
CA LEU A 185 -67.26 -0.17 82.82
C LEU A 185 -68.59 0.15 82.12
N LYS A 186 -68.66 0.01 80.80
CA LYS A 186 -69.92 0.19 80.05
C LYS A 186 -70.95 -0.89 80.38
N ILE A 187 -70.51 -2.12 80.67
CA ILE A 187 -71.36 -3.22 81.14
C ILE A 187 -71.80 -2.96 82.59
N ALA A 188 -70.87 -2.63 83.48
CA ALA A 188 -71.17 -2.33 84.88
C ALA A 188 -72.13 -1.14 85.05
N LYS A 189 -72.00 -0.10 84.22
CA LYS A 189 -72.94 1.03 84.18
C LYS A 189 -74.35 0.62 83.75
N GLY A 190 -74.51 -0.38 82.87
CA GLY A 190 -75.81 -0.94 82.52
C GLY A 190 -76.49 -1.59 83.73
N SER A 191 -75.75 -2.46 84.43
CA SER A 191 -76.20 -3.14 85.65
C SER A 191 -76.63 -2.16 86.75
N LEU A 192 -75.81 -1.15 87.05
CA LEU A 192 -76.13 -0.14 88.08
C LEU A 192 -77.32 0.76 87.69
N TYR A 193 -77.58 0.95 86.41
CA TYR A 193 -78.76 1.70 85.95
C TYR A 193 -80.05 0.90 86.16
N GLU A 194 -80.02 -0.42 85.96
CA GLU A 194 -81.12 -1.33 86.32
C GLU A 194 -81.32 -1.39 87.84
N GLU A 195 -80.25 -1.34 88.63
CA GLU A 195 -80.31 -1.37 90.10
C GLU A 195 -80.86 -0.06 90.71
N LEU A 196 -80.48 1.10 90.16
CA LEU A 196 -80.98 2.41 90.62
C LEU A 196 -82.49 2.56 90.38
N VAL A 197 -83.00 2.10 89.23
CA VAL A 197 -84.43 2.10 88.89
C VAL A 197 -85.26 1.27 89.90
N ASN A 198 -84.66 0.26 90.54
CA ASN A 198 -85.32 -0.55 91.55
C ASN A 198 -85.36 0.10 92.95
N MET A 199 -84.56 1.14 93.22
CA MET A 199 -84.41 1.69 94.58
C MET A 199 -85.24 2.96 94.87
N GLU A 200 -85.75 3.67 93.85
CA GLU A 200 -86.44 4.97 94.00
C GLU A 200 -87.90 4.88 94.54
N SER A 201 -88.24 3.81 95.27
CA SER A 201 -89.63 3.46 95.64
C SER A 201 -90.01 3.63 97.12
N THR A 202 -89.16 4.17 98.00
CA THR A 202 -89.51 4.19 99.46
C THR A 202 -89.09 5.42 100.28
N THR A 203 -90.08 5.99 100.99
CA THR A 203 -90.03 6.72 102.29
C THR A 203 -90.09 8.26 102.30
N GLN A 204 -90.83 8.82 103.27
CA GLN A 204 -91.21 10.23 103.38
C GLN A 204 -91.33 10.69 104.87
N LYS A 205 -90.75 11.86 105.22
CA LYS A 205 -91.08 12.81 106.35
C LYS A 205 -91.11 12.29 107.83
N VAL A 206 -90.96 13.07 108.91
CA VAL A 206 -91.43 14.43 109.32
C VAL A 206 -90.52 15.04 110.44
N ASP A 207 -90.55 16.37 110.57
CA ASP A 207 -90.23 17.31 111.69
C ASP A 207 -90.67 16.93 113.14
N ASN A 208 -90.54 17.73 114.23
CA ASN A 208 -89.56 18.70 114.78
C ASN A 208 -90.23 19.43 116.00
N SER A 209 -89.45 20.08 116.89
CA SER A 209 -89.81 21.26 117.75
C SER A 209 -90.32 21.08 119.21
N THR A 210 -89.66 21.80 120.15
CA THR A 210 -90.20 22.73 121.22
C THR A 210 -91.19 22.24 122.32
N SER A 211 -91.35 22.85 123.52
CA SER A 211 -90.60 23.81 124.38
C SER A 211 -91.40 24.10 125.68
N ASP A 212 -90.76 24.55 126.77
CA ASP A 212 -91.27 25.48 127.83
C ASP A 212 -92.57 25.13 128.64
N VAL A 213 -93.08 25.85 129.67
CA VAL A 213 -92.67 26.69 130.85
C VAL A 213 -93.97 26.90 131.69
N ASP A 214 -93.95 27.16 133.02
CA ASP A 214 -94.97 27.97 133.76
C ASP A 214 -94.65 28.15 135.29
N ASN A 215 -95.24 29.03 136.14
CA ASN A 215 -95.58 30.49 136.12
C ASN A 215 -96.17 30.96 137.51
N PHE A 216 -96.44 32.28 137.70
CA PHE A 216 -97.23 32.97 138.78
C PHE A 216 -96.62 33.16 140.21
N SER A 217 -96.92 34.20 141.03
CA SER A 217 -97.78 35.41 140.92
C SER A 217 -97.25 36.67 141.70
N ASP A 218 -98.11 37.47 142.35
CA ASP A 218 -98.05 38.95 142.45
C ASP A 218 -97.81 39.56 143.87
N VAL A 219 -97.51 40.87 143.95
CA VAL A 219 -97.28 41.75 145.14
C VAL A 219 -95.91 41.68 145.84
N GLU A 220 -95.20 40.53 145.86
CA GLU A 220 -93.72 40.60 145.86
C GLU A 220 -93.29 41.41 144.62
N LYS A 221 -94.06 41.24 143.53
CA LYS A 221 -94.04 41.86 142.20
C LYS A 221 -93.88 43.37 142.10
N VAL A 222 -93.98 44.23 143.11
CA VAL A 222 -93.49 45.63 142.96
C VAL A 222 -92.01 45.74 143.31
N LYS A 223 -91.55 44.98 144.32
CA LYS A 223 -90.12 44.77 144.58
C LYS A 223 -89.49 43.85 143.54
N ASP A 224 -90.23 42.85 143.08
CA ASP A 224 -89.85 41.94 142.00
C ASP A 224 -90.03 42.58 140.62
N GLU A 225 -90.92 43.55 140.39
CA GLU A 225 -90.89 44.39 139.18
C GLU A 225 -89.75 45.39 139.26
N MET A 226 -89.40 45.94 140.42
CA MET A 226 -88.21 46.79 140.55
C MET A 226 -86.91 45.98 140.43
N ALA A 227 -86.87 44.76 140.95
CA ALA A 227 -85.77 43.82 140.79
C ALA A 227 -85.75 43.22 139.37
N SER A 228 -86.90 43.02 138.73
CA SER A 228 -87.04 42.62 137.32
C SER A 228 -86.64 43.74 136.39
N LEU A 229 -87.05 44.99 136.62
CA LEU A 229 -86.56 46.18 135.91
C LEU A 229 -85.06 46.35 136.12
N LYS A 230 -84.54 46.12 137.33
CA LYS A 230 -83.09 46.15 137.58
C LYS A 230 -82.35 44.99 136.88
N LYS A 231 -82.94 43.80 136.85
CA LYS A 231 -82.42 42.59 136.18
C LYS A 231 -82.55 42.68 134.65
N ALA A 232 -83.58 43.34 134.14
CA ALA A 232 -83.81 43.63 132.73
C ALA A 232 -82.98 44.82 132.26
N LEU A 233 -82.70 45.80 133.14
CA LEU A 233 -81.73 46.85 132.89
C LEU A 233 -80.30 46.29 132.89
N GLN A 234 -79.95 45.42 133.84
CA GLN A 234 -78.70 44.66 133.80
C GLN A 234 -78.63 43.75 132.58
N GLY A 235 -79.73 43.06 132.22
CA GLY A 235 -79.87 42.25 131.02
C GLY A 235 -79.63 43.08 129.75
N ALA A 236 -80.29 44.24 129.63
CA ALA A 236 -80.11 45.19 128.55
C ALA A 236 -78.68 45.77 128.50
N PHE A 237 -78.03 46.01 129.65
CA PHE A 237 -76.61 46.36 129.69
C PHE A 237 -75.73 45.20 129.20
N HIS A 238 -75.99 43.96 129.64
CA HIS A 238 -75.23 42.78 129.20
C HIS A 238 -75.51 42.42 127.72
N GLU A 239 -76.68 42.72 127.20
CA GLU A 239 -77.04 42.57 125.79
C GLU A 239 -76.45 43.69 124.94
N ARG A 240 -76.46 44.94 125.41
CA ARG A 240 -75.73 46.05 124.79
C ARG A 240 -74.24 45.75 124.75
N ASP A 241 -73.66 45.23 125.83
CA ASP A 241 -72.23 44.94 125.90
C ASP A 241 -71.87 43.72 125.03
N ARG A 242 -72.73 42.69 124.97
CA ARG A 242 -72.62 41.60 123.97
C ARG A 242 -72.77 42.13 122.54
N ALA A 243 -73.67 43.06 122.28
CA ALA A 243 -73.84 43.67 120.96
C ALA A 243 -72.63 44.53 120.57
N LEU A 244 -72.03 45.26 121.50
CA LEU A 244 -70.78 46.00 121.30
C LEU A 244 -69.59 45.07 121.07
N GLN A 245 -69.50 43.95 121.78
CA GLN A 245 -68.50 42.91 121.53
C GLN A 245 -68.69 42.24 120.16
N ASN A 246 -69.92 41.90 119.78
CA ASN A 246 -70.25 41.34 118.47
C ASN A 246 -69.98 42.33 117.33
N LEU A 247 -70.31 43.62 117.52
CA LEU A 247 -69.99 44.69 116.57
C LEU A 247 -68.47 44.89 116.44
N SER A 248 -67.73 44.85 117.55
CA SER A 248 -66.27 44.93 117.54
C SER A 248 -65.64 43.73 116.82
N ARG A 249 -66.17 42.51 117.05
CA ARG A 249 -65.75 41.29 116.35
C ARG A 249 -66.07 41.33 114.86
N LEU A 250 -67.26 41.82 114.50
CA LEU A 250 -67.66 41.98 113.09
C LEU A 250 -66.79 43.04 112.39
N LYS A 251 -66.52 44.17 113.06
CA LYS A 251 -65.61 45.19 112.54
C LYS A 251 -64.20 44.65 112.34
N GLN A 252 -63.69 43.86 113.30
CA GLN A 252 -62.38 43.22 113.16
C GLN A 252 -62.38 42.24 111.98
N HIS A 253 -63.37 41.34 111.89
CA HIS A 253 -63.48 40.40 110.77
C HIS A 253 -63.63 41.11 109.41
N LEU A 254 -64.31 42.26 109.34
CA LEU A 254 -64.38 43.05 108.11
C LEU A 254 -63.01 43.64 107.75
N LEU A 255 -62.26 44.18 108.73
CA LEU A 255 -60.90 44.67 108.51
C LEU A 255 -59.92 43.55 108.13
N ASP A 256 -60.00 42.40 108.80
CA ASP A 256 -59.17 41.23 108.50
C ASP A 256 -59.46 40.73 107.07
N LYS A 257 -60.74 40.69 106.67
CA LYS A 257 -61.14 40.34 105.31
C LYS A 257 -60.70 41.39 104.28
N ASP A 258 -60.87 42.68 104.56
CA ASP A 258 -60.44 43.75 103.65
C ASP A 258 -58.92 43.70 103.44
N LEU A 259 -58.15 43.28 104.46
CA LEU A 259 -56.71 43.03 104.36
C LEU A 259 -56.38 41.76 103.57
N GLU A 260 -57.07 40.64 103.79
CA GLU A 260 -56.90 39.40 102.99
C GLU A 260 -57.25 39.63 101.51
N ASP A 261 -58.37 40.31 101.22
CA ASP A 261 -58.77 40.66 99.85
C ASP A 261 -57.75 41.62 99.21
N GLN A 262 -57.13 42.53 99.98
CA GLN A 262 -56.08 43.41 99.46
C GLN A 262 -54.73 42.68 99.24
N GLU A 263 -54.29 41.83 100.17
CA GLU A 263 -53.09 40.99 100.00
C GLU A 263 -53.23 40.10 98.77
N LYS A 264 -54.41 39.49 98.57
CA LYS A 264 -54.71 38.73 97.35
C LYS A 264 -54.68 39.59 96.09
N MET A 265 -55.21 40.82 96.12
CA MET A 265 -55.15 41.73 94.97
C MET A 265 -53.71 42.15 94.62
N ASP A 266 -52.83 42.26 95.62
CA ASP A 266 -51.40 42.51 95.43
C ASP A 266 -50.68 41.26 94.88
N GLU A 267 -51.01 40.06 95.36
CA GLU A 267 -50.54 38.77 94.80
C GLU A 267 -50.98 38.58 93.33
N ASP A 268 -52.27 38.75 93.03
CA ASP A 268 -52.84 38.67 91.68
C ASP A 268 -52.16 39.72 90.76
N SER A 269 -51.92 40.94 91.26
CA SER A 269 -51.20 41.99 90.51
C SER A 269 -49.76 41.59 90.19
N LYS A 270 -49.05 41.00 91.15
CA LYS A 270 -47.69 40.49 90.97
C LYS A 270 -47.65 39.34 89.94
N VAL A 271 -48.58 38.39 90.01
CA VAL A 271 -48.70 37.30 89.03
C VAL A 271 -48.99 37.84 87.62
N ILE A 272 -49.86 38.85 87.50
CA ILE A 272 -50.13 39.52 86.22
C ILE A 272 -48.87 40.21 85.66
N GLU A 273 -48.05 40.84 86.50
CA GLU A 273 -46.82 41.49 86.08
C GLU A 273 -45.73 40.49 85.68
N GLU A 274 -45.57 39.39 86.42
CA GLU A 274 -44.70 38.27 86.05
C GLU A 274 -45.12 37.65 84.71
N LEU A 275 -46.42 37.39 84.50
CA LEU A 275 -46.94 36.90 83.22
C LEU A 275 -46.70 37.88 82.07
N ARG A 276 -46.89 39.19 82.29
CA ARG A 276 -46.57 40.23 81.28
C ARG A 276 -45.08 40.24 80.93
N ALA A 277 -44.20 40.13 81.92
CA ALA A 277 -42.76 40.08 81.69
C ALA A 277 -42.35 38.83 80.88
N ILE A 278 -42.93 37.66 81.19
CA ILE A 278 -42.75 36.41 80.44
C ILE A 278 -43.25 36.57 79.00
N CYS A 279 -44.44 37.14 78.79
CA CYS A 279 -44.98 37.38 77.45
C CYS A 279 -44.11 38.36 76.64
N GLU A 280 -43.59 39.42 77.24
CA GLU A 280 -42.71 40.37 76.54
C GLU A 280 -41.34 39.75 76.22
N GLN A 281 -40.78 38.91 77.12
CA GLN A 281 -39.57 38.12 76.85
C GLN A 281 -39.79 37.13 75.71
N GLN A 282 -40.92 36.41 75.70
CA GLN A 282 -41.30 35.49 74.61
C GLN A 282 -41.45 36.25 73.29
N ARG A 283 -42.10 37.42 73.31
CA ARG A 283 -42.27 38.28 72.13
C ARG A 283 -40.93 38.79 71.59
N ALA A 284 -40.01 39.19 72.47
CA ALA A 284 -38.66 39.59 72.09
C ALA A 284 -37.88 38.41 71.48
N HIS A 285 -38.00 37.20 72.03
CA HIS A 285 -37.37 36.00 71.50
C HIS A 285 -37.94 35.60 70.13
N ILE A 286 -39.26 35.66 69.94
CA ILE A 286 -39.91 35.43 68.64
C ILE A 286 -39.37 36.43 67.59
N VAL A 287 -39.33 37.73 67.91
CA VAL A 287 -38.80 38.75 67.00
C VAL A 287 -37.31 38.55 66.69
N GLN A 288 -36.51 38.02 67.63
CA GLN A 288 -35.12 37.65 67.35
C GLN A 288 -35.02 36.45 66.39
N LEU A 289 -35.83 35.40 66.60
CA LEU A 289 -35.90 34.25 65.70
C LEU A 289 -36.41 34.63 64.30
N GLU A 290 -37.42 35.49 64.19
CA GLU A 290 -37.92 36.00 62.90
C GLU A 290 -36.84 36.80 62.14
N ARG A 291 -36.04 37.62 62.83
CA ARG A 291 -34.90 38.31 62.22
C ARG A 291 -33.83 37.33 61.77
N ALA A 292 -33.47 36.36 62.61
CA ALA A 292 -32.48 35.34 62.28
C ALA A 292 -32.91 34.50 61.07
N LEU A 293 -34.18 34.06 61.03
CA LEU A 293 -34.80 33.37 59.90
C LEU A 293 -34.72 34.23 58.63
N LYS A 294 -35.06 35.51 58.70
CA LYS A 294 -35.02 36.41 57.55
C LYS A 294 -33.61 36.62 57.01
N VAL A 295 -32.61 36.73 57.88
CA VAL A 295 -31.19 36.82 57.50
C VAL A 295 -30.70 35.52 56.85
N GLU A 296 -31.05 34.37 57.41
CA GLU A 296 -30.66 33.09 56.84
C GLU A 296 -31.38 32.81 55.51
N MET A 297 -32.64 33.25 55.34
CA MET A 297 -33.32 33.23 54.04
C MET A 297 -32.61 34.09 52.99
N THR A 298 -32.18 35.32 53.32
CA THR A 298 -31.44 36.16 52.37
C THR A 298 -30.10 35.54 52.00
N LYS A 299 -29.37 34.97 52.97
CA LYS A 299 -28.11 34.24 52.77
C LYS A 299 -28.31 32.96 51.94
N GLN A 300 -29.42 32.24 52.13
CA GLN A 300 -29.78 31.09 51.30
C GLN A 300 -30.09 31.51 49.86
N GLU A 301 -30.74 32.65 49.64
CA GLU A 301 -31.02 33.14 48.29
C GLU A 301 -29.75 33.67 47.58
N GLU A 302 -28.88 34.37 48.30
CA GLU A 302 -27.57 34.80 47.80
C GLU A 302 -26.70 33.59 47.40
N SER A 303 -26.62 32.56 48.25
CA SER A 303 -25.85 31.33 47.93
C SER A 303 -26.45 30.53 46.78
N LYS A 304 -27.79 30.43 46.63
CA LYS A 304 -28.40 29.86 45.41
C LYS A 304 -28.00 30.64 44.17
N LYS A 305 -27.98 31.98 44.25
CA LYS A 305 -27.57 32.83 43.14
C LYS A 305 -26.09 32.61 42.78
N THR A 306 -25.17 32.58 43.75
CA THR A 306 -23.75 32.31 43.45
C THR A 306 -23.53 30.94 42.83
N ILE A 307 -24.22 29.90 43.35
CA ILE A 307 -24.19 28.54 42.77
C ILE A 307 -24.72 28.54 41.33
N ASN A 308 -25.80 29.28 41.04
CA ASN A 308 -26.34 29.38 39.69
C ASN A 308 -25.40 30.13 38.73
N ASP A 309 -24.78 31.22 39.19
CA ASP A 309 -23.81 32.01 38.41
C ASP A 309 -22.53 31.18 38.13
N GLU A 310 -22.05 30.41 39.11
CA GLU A 310 -20.93 29.46 38.95
C GLU A 310 -21.28 28.31 38.00
N ARG A 311 -22.51 27.78 38.09
CA ARG A 311 -23.02 26.76 37.17
C ARG A 311 -23.10 27.28 35.73
N SER A 312 -23.50 28.54 35.52
CA SER A 312 -23.48 29.18 34.19
C SER A 312 -22.05 29.24 33.64
N ARG A 313 -21.11 29.79 34.43
CA ARG A 313 -19.69 29.87 34.03
C ARG A 313 -19.08 28.50 33.72
N SER A 314 -19.39 27.48 34.52
CA SER A 314 -18.93 26.11 34.28
C SER A 314 -19.55 25.52 33.02
N ASN A 315 -20.83 25.78 32.75
CA ASN A 315 -21.50 25.36 31.52
C ASN A 315 -20.91 26.03 30.28
N GLU A 316 -20.67 27.35 30.34
CA GLU A 316 -19.98 28.11 29.28
C GLU A 316 -18.58 27.52 29.01
N GLN A 317 -17.80 27.20 30.05
CA GLN A 317 -16.49 26.53 29.90
C GLN A 317 -16.60 25.14 29.27
N ILE A 318 -17.64 24.36 29.61
CA ILE A 318 -17.89 23.05 29.02
C ILE A 318 -18.23 23.19 27.53
N GLU A 319 -19.08 24.15 27.14
CA GLU A 319 -19.41 24.44 25.75
C GLU A 319 -18.17 24.90 24.96
N ASP A 320 -17.34 25.76 25.55
CA ASP A 320 -16.05 26.20 24.99
C ASP A 320 -15.08 25.03 24.74
N LEU A 321 -15.00 24.09 25.68
CA LEU A 321 -14.18 22.89 25.58
C LEU A 321 -14.75 21.89 24.56
N GLN A 322 -16.08 21.74 24.48
CA GLN A 322 -16.74 20.93 23.45
C GLN A 322 -16.51 21.50 22.05
N TYR A 323 -16.57 22.83 21.89
CA TYR A 323 -16.27 23.50 20.62
C TYR A 323 -14.80 23.33 20.21
N LYS A 324 -13.86 23.46 21.16
CA LYS A 324 -12.43 23.17 20.93
C LYS A 324 -12.22 21.69 20.55
N LEU A 325 -12.86 20.76 21.24
CA LEU A 325 -12.79 19.32 20.94
C LEU A 325 -13.34 19.00 19.54
N ALA A 326 -14.50 19.55 19.17
CA ALA A 326 -15.10 19.38 17.85
C ALA A 326 -14.19 19.93 16.74
N ASN A 327 -13.57 21.10 16.95
CA ASN A 327 -12.59 21.65 16.00
C ASN A 327 -11.34 20.77 15.86
N CYS A 328 -10.84 20.20 16.97
CA CYS A 328 -9.74 19.25 16.94
C CYS A 328 -10.12 17.94 16.21
N MET A 329 -11.34 17.42 16.41
CA MET A 329 -11.86 16.26 15.70
C MET A 329 -11.99 16.52 14.19
N ASN A 330 -12.58 17.64 13.79
CA ASN A 330 -12.70 18.04 12.38
C ASN A 330 -11.32 18.22 11.71
N ALA A 331 -10.34 18.77 12.45
CA ALA A 331 -8.97 18.90 11.96
C ALA A 331 -8.27 17.54 11.80
N LEU A 332 -8.53 16.60 12.71
CA LEU A 332 -8.02 15.22 12.63
C LEU A 332 -8.66 14.46 11.44
N GLU A 333 -9.98 14.51 11.29
CA GLU A 333 -10.70 13.87 10.18
C GLU A 333 -10.24 14.42 8.81
N SER A 334 -9.99 15.73 8.71
CA SER A 334 -9.37 16.34 7.53
C SER A 334 -7.97 15.77 7.24
N LYS A 335 -7.16 15.51 8.28
CA LYS A 335 -5.82 14.90 8.13
C LYS A 335 -5.89 13.41 7.77
N ASP A 336 -6.86 12.67 8.31
CA ASP A 336 -7.10 11.28 7.92
C ASP A 336 -7.53 11.18 6.46
N GLN A 337 -8.35 12.12 5.97
CA GLN A 337 -8.71 12.22 4.56
C GLN A 337 -7.51 12.61 3.66
N GLU A 338 -6.63 13.52 4.12
CA GLU A 338 -5.37 13.82 3.44
C GLU A 338 -4.47 12.57 3.34
N LEU A 339 -4.34 11.80 4.43
CA LEU A 339 -3.55 10.56 4.46
C LEU A 339 -4.13 9.50 3.53
N LEU A 340 -5.45 9.32 3.49
CA LEU A 340 -6.14 8.40 2.58
C LEU A 340 -5.94 8.81 1.11
N ASN A 341 -6.01 10.11 0.81
CA ASN A 341 -5.73 10.65 -0.52
C ASN A 341 -4.26 10.40 -0.92
N LEU A 342 -3.31 10.63 -0.01
CA LEU A 342 -1.88 10.38 -0.24
C LEU A 342 -1.59 8.88 -0.43
N GLN A 343 -2.21 8.00 0.36
CA GLN A 343 -2.09 6.55 0.21
C GLN A 343 -2.66 6.07 -1.13
N SER A 344 -3.78 6.66 -1.57
CA SER A 344 -4.39 6.39 -2.87
C SER A 344 -3.49 6.83 -4.03
N ALA A 345 -2.91 8.03 -3.94
CA ALA A 345 -1.94 8.55 -4.90
C ALA A 345 -0.66 7.70 -4.94
N LEU A 346 -0.14 7.27 -3.78
CA LEU A 346 1.01 6.37 -3.68
C LEU A 346 0.74 5.02 -4.34
N GLY A 347 -0.46 4.45 -4.13
CA GLY A 347 -0.92 3.23 -4.82
C GLY A 347 -0.99 3.39 -6.33
N GLN A 348 -1.46 4.55 -6.82
CA GLN A 348 -1.44 4.90 -8.25
C GLN A 348 -0.02 5.03 -8.78
N TYR A 349 0.89 5.68 -8.05
CA TYR A 349 2.31 5.78 -8.43
C TYR A 349 2.99 4.41 -8.52
N TYR A 350 2.68 3.47 -7.63
CA TYR A 350 3.18 2.10 -7.74
C TYR A 350 2.66 1.41 -9.00
N ALA A 351 1.35 1.46 -9.26
CA ALA A 351 0.76 0.89 -10.47
C ALA A 351 1.31 1.53 -11.76
N GLU A 352 1.52 2.85 -11.79
CA GLU A 352 2.15 3.56 -12.90
C GLU A 352 3.63 3.15 -13.07
N SER A 353 4.37 2.99 -11.97
CA SER A 353 5.77 2.55 -12.01
C SER A 353 5.92 1.14 -12.56
N GLU A 354 5.03 0.22 -12.18
CA GLU A 354 4.98 -1.16 -12.65
C GLU A 354 4.53 -1.25 -14.12
N ALA A 355 3.58 -0.41 -14.54
CA ALA A 355 3.19 -0.28 -15.95
C ALA A 355 4.34 0.28 -16.80
N LYS A 356 5.09 1.25 -16.27
CA LYS A 356 6.27 1.83 -16.92
C LYS A 356 7.43 0.84 -17.02
N GLU A 357 7.62 -0.04 -16.04
CA GLU A 357 8.59 -1.14 -16.08
C GLU A 357 8.24 -2.12 -17.22
N ARG A 358 6.98 -2.59 -17.29
CA ARG A 358 6.51 -3.45 -18.39
C ARG A 358 6.69 -2.81 -19.77
N LEU A 359 6.36 -1.53 -19.92
CA LEU A 359 6.61 -0.79 -21.17
C LEU A 359 8.11 -0.65 -21.47
N GLY A 360 8.97 -0.61 -20.46
CA GLY A 360 10.42 -0.65 -20.60
C GLY A 360 10.92 -1.99 -21.14
N ASP A 361 10.40 -3.09 -20.62
CA ASP A 361 10.69 -4.46 -21.08
C ASP A 361 10.20 -4.69 -22.52
N ASP A 362 8.97 -4.28 -22.84
CA ASP A 362 8.43 -4.34 -24.21
C ASP A 362 9.30 -3.56 -25.21
N LEU A 363 9.79 -2.38 -24.80
CA LEU A 363 10.70 -1.55 -25.61
C LEU A 363 12.07 -2.23 -25.75
N ALA A 364 12.59 -2.88 -24.70
CA ALA A 364 13.82 -3.67 -24.78
C ALA A 364 13.68 -4.87 -25.73
N MET A 365 12.59 -5.63 -25.64
CA MET A 365 12.28 -6.73 -26.56
C MET A 365 12.13 -6.25 -28.01
N ALA A 366 11.45 -5.12 -28.23
CA ALA A 366 11.31 -4.53 -29.56
C ALA A 366 12.67 -4.07 -30.14
N ARG A 367 13.57 -3.52 -29.30
CA ARG A 367 14.95 -3.19 -29.69
C ARG A 367 15.77 -4.42 -30.03
N GLU A 368 15.64 -5.50 -29.27
CA GLU A 368 16.35 -6.76 -29.56
C GLU A 368 15.84 -7.40 -30.86
N ALA A 369 14.53 -7.40 -31.10
CA ALA A 369 13.93 -7.86 -32.35
C ALA A 369 14.41 -7.02 -33.55
N LEU A 370 14.48 -5.69 -33.39
CA LEU A 370 15.03 -4.79 -34.42
C LEU A 370 16.53 -5.03 -34.66
N ALA A 371 17.32 -5.27 -33.62
CA ALA A 371 18.72 -5.65 -33.73
C ALA A 371 18.89 -6.95 -34.53
N LYS A 372 18.17 -8.01 -34.16
CA LYS A 372 18.12 -9.31 -34.87
C LYS A 372 17.72 -9.15 -36.34
N LEU A 373 16.71 -8.32 -36.63
CA LEU A 373 16.28 -8.02 -38.00
C LEU A 373 17.35 -7.24 -38.78
N SER A 374 18.03 -6.28 -38.15
CA SER A 374 19.13 -5.53 -38.78
C SER A 374 20.34 -6.42 -39.09
N GLU A 375 20.62 -7.41 -38.23
CA GLU A 375 21.68 -8.38 -38.44
C GLU A 375 21.33 -9.36 -39.56
N SER A 376 20.11 -9.90 -39.59
CA SER A 376 19.66 -10.76 -40.69
C SER A 376 19.63 -10.03 -42.03
N LEU A 377 19.25 -8.75 -42.05
CA LEU A 377 19.34 -7.88 -43.22
C LEU A 377 20.78 -7.66 -43.67
N LYS A 378 21.72 -7.47 -42.74
CA LYS A 378 23.16 -7.34 -43.05
C LYS A 378 23.72 -8.64 -43.64
N VAL A 379 23.36 -9.80 -43.09
CA VAL A 379 23.74 -11.12 -43.62
C VAL A 379 23.14 -11.34 -45.01
N ALA A 380 21.86 -11.02 -45.22
CA ALA A 380 21.21 -11.11 -46.53
C ALA A 380 21.90 -10.22 -47.58
N ASN A 381 22.24 -8.97 -47.24
CA ASN A 381 22.98 -8.06 -48.11
C ASN A 381 24.40 -8.59 -48.45
N GLN A 382 25.09 -9.20 -47.48
CA GLN A 382 26.38 -9.86 -47.74
C GLN A 382 26.23 -11.05 -48.68
N GLY A 383 25.17 -11.86 -48.52
CA GLY A 383 24.83 -12.96 -49.43
C GLY A 383 24.52 -12.48 -50.86
N ILE A 384 23.76 -11.40 -51.00
CA ILE A 384 23.49 -10.73 -52.29
C ILE A 384 24.81 -10.28 -52.94
N GLU A 385 25.75 -9.72 -52.18
CA GLU A 385 27.06 -9.32 -52.74
C GLU A 385 27.98 -10.50 -53.08
N ILE A 386 27.88 -11.64 -52.40
CA ILE A 386 28.57 -12.87 -52.81
C ILE A 386 28.00 -13.34 -54.15
N SER A 387 26.67 -13.49 -54.24
CA SER A 387 26.00 -13.91 -55.47
C SER A 387 26.21 -12.94 -56.64
N ARG A 388 26.28 -11.63 -56.38
CA ARG A 388 26.63 -10.62 -57.40
C ARG A 388 28.03 -10.83 -57.94
N ARG A 389 29.02 -11.02 -57.05
CA ARG A 389 30.42 -11.31 -57.45
C ARG A 389 30.54 -12.62 -58.23
N GLU A 390 29.84 -13.67 -57.82
CA GLU A 390 29.78 -14.95 -58.55
C GLU A 390 29.16 -14.77 -59.93
N LYS A 391 28.04 -14.03 -60.04
CA LYS A 391 27.41 -13.71 -61.33
C LYS A 391 28.35 -12.92 -62.23
N ASP A 392 29.11 -11.97 -61.69
CA ASP A 392 30.07 -11.18 -62.46
C ASP A 392 31.29 -12.02 -62.90
N GLU A 393 31.75 -12.97 -62.07
CA GLU A 393 32.77 -13.96 -62.46
C GLU A 393 32.27 -14.92 -63.55
N VAL A 394 31.02 -15.38 -63.47
CA VAL A 394 30.39 -16.22 -64.51
C VAL A 394 30.24 -15.43 -65.82
N VAL A 395 29.84 -14.16 -65.76
CA VAL A 395 29.78 -13.28 -66.94
C VAL A 395 31.18 -13.06 -67.53
N ALA A 396 32.21 -12.90 -66.71
CA ALA A 396 33.59 -12.79 -67.18
C ALA A 396 34.06 -14.08 -67.90
N LYS A 397 33.83 -15.25 -67.30
CA LYS A 397 34.12 -16.58 -67.90
C LYS A 397 33.35 -16.79 -69.21
N LEU A 398 32.08 -16.40 -69.25
CA LEU A 398 31.25 -16.46 -70.46
C LEU A 398 31.82 -15.56 -71.55
N SER A 399 32.19 -14.31 -71.25
CA SER A 399 32.83 -13.40 -72.21
C SER A 399 34.18 -13.91 -72.73
N GLN A 400 34.92 -14.68 -71.92
CA GLN A 400 36.16 -15.33 -72.35
C GLN A 400 35.87 -16.51 -73.28
N ALA A 401 34.88 -17.35 -72.95
CA ALA A 401 34.44 -18.45 -73.80
C ALA A 401 33.90 -17.96 -75.15
N GLU A 402 33.11 -16.88 -75.16
CA GLU A 402 32.63 -16.22 -76.38
C GLU A 402 33.78 -15.71 -77.26
N LYS A 403 34.83 -15.10 -76.66
CA LYS A 403 36.04 -14.70 -77.40
C LYS A 403 36.75 -15.90 -78.02
N MET A 404 37.02 -16.95 -77.24
CA MET A 404 37.65 -18.18 -77.76
C MET A 404 36.82 -18.85 -78.85
N LEU A 405 35.49 -18.83 -78.73
CA LEU A 405 34.57 -19.35 -79.74
C LEU A 405 34.57 -18.48 -81.01
N ALA A 406 34.63 -17.15 -80.88
CA ALA A 406 34.76 -16.24 -82.02
C ALA A 406 36.11 -16.40 -82.73
N ASP A 407 37.20 -16.56 -81.98
CA ASP A 407 38.54 -16.84 -82.51
C ASP A 407 38.59 -18.21 -83.21
N GLY A 408 37.97 -19.23 -82.62
CA GLY A 408 37.79 -20.57 -83.20
C GLY A 408 36.93 -20.57 -84.47
N LYS A 409 35.87 -19.76 -84.52
CA LYS A 409 35.10 -19.54 -85.77
C LYS A 409 35.96 -18.87 -86.85
N ARG A 410 36.77 -17.87 -86.49
CA ARG A 410 37.69 -17.21 -87.45
C ARG A 410 38.81 -18.13 -87.93
N SER A 411 39.32 -19.05 -87.11
CA SER A 411 40.31 -20.04 -87.55
C SER A 411 39.68 -21.14 -88.41
N LEU A 412 38.46 -21.59 -88.08
CA LEU A 412 37.70 -22.53 -88.91
C LEU A 412 37.41 -21.93 -90.28
N GLN A 413 36.92 -20.68 -90.36
CA GLN A 413 36.70 -19.99 -91.64
C GLN A 413 37.99 -19.92 -92.48
N LYS A 414 39.13 -19.59 -91.89
CA LYS A 414 40.42 -19.58 -92.62
C LYS A 414 40.79 -20.96 -93.16
N LEU A 415 40.61 -22.01 -92.35
CA LEU A 415 40.87 -23.39 -92.77
C LEU A 415 39.89 -23.87 -93.84
N GLU A 416 38.63 -23.41 -93.81
CA GLU A 416 37.63 -23.66 -94.85
C GLU A 416 37.99 -22.94 -96.16
N ASP A 417 38.37 -21.66 -96.09
CA ASP A 417 38.88 -20.89 -97.24
C ASP A 417 40.12 -21.57 -97.83
N ASP A 418 41.07 -22.00 -97.00
CA ASP A 418 42.28 -22.71 -97.45
C ASP A 418 41.97 -24.11 -98.01
N ASN A 419 41.00 -24.83 -97.45
CA ASN A 419 40.52 -26.09 -98.02
C ASN A 419 39.90 -25.86 -99.40
N SER A 420 39.11 -24.78 -99.57
CA SER A 420 38.53 -24.41 -100.86
C SER A 420 39.61 -24.02 -101.89
N ARG A 421 40.64 -23.28 -101.48
CA ARG A 421 41.82 -22.96 -102.31
C ARG A 421 42.57 -24.22 -102.73
N LEU A 422 42.81 -25.15 -101.81
CA LEU A 422 43.48 -26.42 -102.09
C LEU A 422 42.65 -27.32 -103.02
N ARG A 423 41.31 -27.39 -102.84
CA ARG A 423 40.41 -28.10 -103.77
C ARG A 423 40.47 -27.48 -105.17
N HIS A 424 40.42 -26.15 -105.28
CA HIS A 424 40.50 -25.47 -106.57
C HIS A 424 41.87 -25.67 -107.25
N ALA A 425 42.97 -25.62 -106.50
CA ALA A 425 44.31 -25.89 -107.03
C ALA A 425 44.47 -27.36 -107.47
N LEU A 426 43.91 -28.31 -106.71
CA LEU A 426 43.85 -29.71 -107.08
C LEU A 426 43.04 -29.90 -108.38
N GLU A 427 41.87 -29.28 -108.49
CA GLU A 427 41.03 -29.32 -109.70
C GLU A 427 41.72 -28.68 -110.93
N GLN A 428 42.45 -27.58 -110.75
CA GLN A 428 43.31 -27.00 -111.79
C GLN A 428 44.45 -27.94 -112.20
N SER A 429 45.09 -28.63 -111.24
CA SER A 429 46.12 -29.62 -111.56
C SER A 429 45.54 -30.83 -112.30
N MET A 430 44.37 -31.32 -111.87
CA MET A 430 43.64 -32.44 -112.46
C MET A 430 43.20 -32.13 -113.89
N THR A 431 42.65 -30.93 -114.14
CA THR A 431 42.28 -30.48 -115.48
C THR A 431 43.49 -30.24 -116.37
N THR A 432 44.62 -29.78 -115.83
CA THR A 432 45.87 -29.64 -116.59
C THR A 432 46.45 -31.01 -116.97
N VAL A 433 46.48 -31.98 -116.05
CA VAL A 433 46.89 -33.37 -116.33
C VAL A 433 45.96 -34.00 -117.37
N ASN A 434 44.64 -33.93 -117.18
CA ASN A 434 43.67 -34.49 -118.12
C ASN A 434 43.81 -33.86 -119.53
N ARG A 435 44.12 -32.55 -119.62
CA ARG A 435 44.37 -31.89 -120.91
C ARG A 435 45.68 -32.35 -121.55
N MET A 436 46.74 -32.54 -120.77
CA MET A 436 48.02 -33.05 -121.28
C MET A 436 47.94 -34.53 -121.72
N SER A 437 47.12 -35.35 -121.06
CA SER A 437 46.89 -36.75 -121.46
C SER A 437 46.03 -36.90 -122.71
N LEU A 438 45.11 -35.97 -122.99
CA LEU A 438 44.29 -36.03 -124.21
C LEU A 438 45.07 -35.68 -125.48
N ASP A 439 46.08 -34.81 -125.41
CA ASP A 439 46.91 -34.42 -126.56
C ASP A 439 48.00 -35.45 -126.92
N SER A 440 48.42 -36.32 -125.99
CA SER A 440 49.52 -37.29 -126.23
C SER A 440 49.10 -38.56 -126.96
N ASP A 441 47.84 -38.97 -126.83
CA ASP A 441 47.43 -40.34 -127.15
C ASP A 441 46.97 -40.54 -128.61
N ASN A 442 46.94 -39.47 -129.42
CA ASN A 442 46.26 -39.48 -130.72
C ASN A 442 47.14 -39.09 -131.94
N SER A 443 48.47 -39.02 -131.79
CA SER A 443 49.36 -38.77 -132.95
C SER A 443 50.71 -39.49 -132.89
N VAL A 444 50.80 -40.64 -133.57
CA VAL A 444 52.09 -41.28 -133.90
C VAL A 444 52.68 -40.57 -135.13
N ASP A 445 53.91 -40.04 -135.04
CA ASP A 445 54.54 -39.32 -136.15
C ASP A 445 54.54 -40.16 -137.44
N ARG A 446 53.91 -39.61 -138.48
CA ARG A 446 53.81 -40.22 -139.81
C ARG A 446 55.18 -40.64 -140.36
N ARG A 447 56.27 -39.94 -140.02
CA ARG A 447 57.64 -40.34 -140.41
C ARG A 447 58.08 -41.65 -139.76
N ILE A 448 57.71 -41.90 -138.51
CA ILE A 448 58.00 -43.16 -137.80
C ILE A 448 57.21 -44.30 -138.46
N VAL A 449 55.91 -44.08 -138.73
CA VAL A 449 55.06 -45.07 -139.42
C VAL A 449 55.58 -45.40 -140.82
N ILE A 450 55.93 -44.38 -141.63
CA ILE A 450 56.53 -44.59 -142.96
C ILE A 450 57.85 -45.34 -142.84
N LYS A 451 58.73 -44.96 -141.91
CA LYS A 451 60.03 -45.61 -141.74
C LYS A 451 59.89 -47.07 -141.33
N LEU A 452 58.94 -47.40 -140.43
CA LEU A 452 58.60 -48.76 -140.07
C LEU A 452 58.12 -49.58 -141.29
N LEU A 453 57.16 -49.08 -142.07
CA LEU A 453 56.68 -49.70 -143.31
C LEU A 453 57.80 -49.93 -144.33
N VAL A 454 58.66 -48.93 -144.55
CA VAL A 454 59.83 -49.02 -145.44
C VAL A 454 60.82 -50.07 -144.92
N THR A 455 61.12 -50.11 -143.62
CA THR A 455 62.00 -51.14 -143.06
C THR A 455 61.41 -52.55 -143.12
N TYR A 456 60.08 -52.68 -143.03
CA TYR A 456 59.39 -53.97 -143.16
C TYR A 456 59.55 -54.56 -144.57
N PHE A 457 59.37 -53.75 -145.62
CA PHE A 457 59.61 -54.18 -147.00
C PHE A 457 61.11 -54.36 -147.32
N GLN A 458 61.98 -53.47 -146.83
CA GLN A 458 63.43 -53.57 -147.09
C GLN A 458 64.10 -54.76 -146.39
N ARG A 459 63.61 -55.17 -145.23
CA ARG A 459 64.15 -56.31 -144.45
C ARG A 459 63.33 -57.59 -144.64
N ASN A 460 62.82 -57.81 -145.85
CA ASN A 460 62.24 -59.08 -146.28
C ASN A 460 61.11 -59.60 -145.33
N HIS A 461 60.20 -58.70 -144.95
CA HIS A 461 59.05 -58.97 -144.08
C HIS A 461 59.39 -59.43 -142.65
N SER A 462 60.37 -58.78 -142.00
CA SER A 462 60.80 -59.17 -140.65
C SER A 462 59.70 -59.04 -139.58
N LYS A 463 59.50 -60.11 -138.80
CA LYS A 463 58.45 -60.22 -137.78
C LYS A 463 58.61 -59.23 -136.62
N GLU A 464 59.86 -58.88 -136.28
CA GLU A 464 60.17 -57.90 -135.21
C GLU A 464 59.70 -56.48 -135.55
N VAL A 465 59.83 -56.06 -136.81
CA VAL A 465 59.33 -54.74 -137.24
C VAL A 465 57.80 -54.73 -137.21
N LEU A 466 57.16 -55.83 -137.58
CA LEU A 466 55.70 -55.98 -137.49
C LEU A 466 55.19 -55.93 -136.04
N ASP A 467 55.87 -56.59 -135.10
CA ASP A 467 55.55 -56.52 -133.66
C ASP A 467 55.78 -55.11 -133.08
N LEU A 468 56.82 -54.41 -133.52
CA LEU A 468 57.03 -53.00 -133.14
C LEU A 468 55.93 -52.09 -133.72
N MET A 469 55.46 -52.33 -134.94
CA MET A 469 54.33 -51.60 -135.54
C MET A 469 53.03 -51.87 -134.78
N VAL A 470 52.74 -53.13 -134.43
CA VAL A 470 51.61 -53.51 -133.56
C VAL A 470 51.61 -52.70 -132.26
N ARG A 471 52.76 -52.60 -131.60
CA ARG A 471 52.92 -51.92 -130.31
C ARG A 471 52.87 -50.39 -130.42
N MET A 472 53.43 -49.79 -131.47
CA MET A 472 53.46 -48.34 -131.67
C MET A 472 52.19 -47.77 -132.30
N LEU A 473 51.50 -48.49 -133.18
CA LEU A 473 50.23 -48.05 -133.77
C LEU A 473 49.00 -48.49 -132.96
N GLY A 474 49.19 -49.22 -131.85
CA GLY A 474 48.09 -49.62 -130.97
C GLY A 474 47.06 -50.52 -131.65
N PHE A 475 47.49 -51.44 -132.52
CA PHE A 475 46.56 -52.35 -133.20
C PHE A 475 45.73 -53.16 -132.20
N SER A 476 44.43 -53.23 -132.42
CA SER A 476 43.52 -54.06 -131.61
C SER A 476 43.85 -55.54 -131.76
N GLU A 477 43.49 -56.36 -130.77
CA GLU A 477 43.87 -57.78 -130.72
C GLU A 477 43.31 -58.55 -131.95
N GLU A 478 42.15 -58.14 -132.49
CA GLU A 478 41.56 -58.69 -133.71
C GLU A 478 42.43 -58.44 -134.96
N ASP A 479 43.08 -57.28 -135.05
CA ASP A 479 43.93 -56.94 -136.18
C ASP A 479 45.31 -57.60 -136.05
N LYS A 480 45.88 -57.67 -134.85
CA LYS A 480 47.08 -58.50 -134.58
C LYS A 480 46.89 -59.94 -135.05
N GLN A 481 45.68 -60.48 -134.88
CA GLN A 481 45.32 -61.82 -135.30
C GLN A 481 45.20 -61.98 -136.83
N ARG A 482 44.89 -60.92 -137.57
CA ARG A 482 44.92 -60.90 -139.05
C ARG A 482 46.32 -60.79 -139.65
N ILE A 483 47.29 -60.24 -138.92
CA ILE A 483 48.70 -60.08 -139.36
C ILE A 483 49.71 -61.02 -138.66
N GLY A 484 49.26 -62.02 -137.90
CA GLY A 484 50.06 -63.20 -137.58
C GLY A 484 50.91 -63.18 -136.30
N SER A 485 50.53 -62.39 -135.28
CA SER A 485 51.14 -62.42 -133.94
C SER A 485 50.08 -62.31 -132.85
N ALA A 486 50.06 -63.23 -131.87
CA ALA A 486 49.03 -63.30 -130.84
C ALA A 486 49.58 -63.66 -129.44
N GLN A 487 48.89 -63.19 -128.39
CA GLN A 487 48.90 -63.65 -126.98
C GLN A 487 50.16 -63.45 -126.08
N SER A 488 50.00 -62.72 -124.96
CA SER A 488 50.38 -63.16 -123.59
C SER A 488 49.71 -62.28 -122.51
N ASN A 489 49.82 -62.64 -121.21
CA ASN A 489 48.85 -62.33 -120.15
C ASN A 489 49.47 -61.90 -118.77
N VAL A 490 48.73 -61.06 -117.99
CA VAL A 490 48.54 -61.07 -116.50
C VAL A 490 49.58 -60.48 -115.47
N GLY A 491 49.07 -59.64 -114.53
CA GLY A 491 49.37 -59.64 -113.06
C GLY A 491 50.06 -58.38 -112.43
N LYS A 492 50.16 -58.14 -111.09
CA LYS A 492 49.39 -58.41 -109.82
C LYS A 492 50.16 -57.79 -108.59
N VAL A 493 49.62 -57.82 -107.34
CA VAL A 493 50.29 -57.71 -105.99
C VAL A 493 50.35 -56.30 -105.29
N VAL A 494 50.81 -56.21 -104.01
CA VAL A 494 50.02 -55.56 -102.91
C VAL A 494 50.78 -55.22 -101.57
N VAL A 495 50.28 -54.25 -100.76
CA VAL A 495 50.55 -53.82 -99.32
C VAL A 495 51.97 -53.41 -98.79
N ARG A 496 52.03 -52.57 -97.71
CA ARG A 496 52.41 -52.96 -96.29
C ARG A 496 52.81 -51.83 -95.27
N GLY A 497 52.18 -51.80 -94.07
CA GLY A 497 52.76 -51.42 -92.73
C GLY A 497 52.93 -49.93 -92.33
N VAL A 498 53.11 -49.49 -91.07
CA VAL A 498 53.20 -50.13 -89.71
C VAL A 498 52.81 -49.16 -88.54
N LEU A 499 51.95 -49.64 -87.63
CA LEU A 499 51.82 -49.51 -86.15
C LEU A 499 52.55 -48.44 -85.26
N GLY A 500 51.82 -47.88 -84.27
CA GLY A 500 52.34 -47.19 -83.05
C GLY A 500 51.23 -46.74 -82.06
N LEU A 501 51.39 -46.95 -80.74
CA LEU A 501 50.42 -46.78 -79.61
C LEU A 501 51.02 -45.90 -78.48
N PRO A 502 50.36 -45.61 -77.33
CA PRO A 502 49.01 -45.06 -77.09
C PRO A 502 48.98 -43.91 -76.02
N GLY A 503 47.83 -43.23 -75.83
CA GLY A 503 47.61 -42.32 -74.69
C GLY A 503 46.12 -42.14 -74.36
N ARG A 504 45.74 -42.34 -73.09
CA ARG A 504 44.35 -42.35 -72.57
C ARG A 504 44.27 -41.28 -71.46
N LEU A 505 43.23 -40.45 -71.32
CA LEU A 505 42.00 -40.79 -70.58
C LEU A 505 40.93 -39.67 -70.63
N VAL A 506 39.66 -40.12 -70.59
CA VAL A 506 38.45 -39.44 -70.08
C VAL A 506 37.96 -38.17 -70.78
N GLY A 507 36.89 -38.34 -71.56
CA GLY A 507 36.01 -37.26 -72.03
C GLY A 507 35.08 -37.73 -73.16
N GLY A 508 33.85 -38.15 -72.84
CA GLY A 508 32.85 -38.50 -73.85
C GLY A 508 31.85 -39.58 -73.43
N LEU A 509 30.55 -39.23 -73.43
CA LEU A 509 29.44 -40.19 -73.39
C LEU A 509 29.29 -40.90 -74.75
N VAL A 510 28.56 -42.03 -74.76
CA VAL A 510 27.52 -42.45 -75.75
C VAL A 510 27.49 -43.98 -75.96
N GLY A 511 26.38 -44.59 -75.53
CA GLY A 511 25.57 -45.58 -76.28
C GLY A 511 26.10 -46.98 -76.66
N GLY A 512 25.31 -48.02 -76.36
CA GLY A 512 25.20 -49.22 -77.25
C GLY A 512 25.22 -50.60 -76.60
N ASN A 513 24.02 -51.17 -76.37
CA ASN A 513 23.63 -52.56 -76.02
C ASN A 513 24.61 -53.73 -76.30
N SER A 514 24.63 -54.77 -75.43
CA SER A 514 23.88 -56.04 -75.64
C SER A 514 24.21 -57.19 -74.66
N ALA A 515 23.14 -57.78 -74.08
CA ALA A 515 22.95 -59.19 -73.63
C ALA A 515 23.88 -59.91 -72.60
N GLY A 516 23.27 -60.39 -71.50
CA GLY A 516 23.75 -61.59 -70.78
C GLY A 516 23.38 -61.70 -69.28
N LYS A 517 22.34 -62.46 -68.93
CA LYS A 517 21.89 -62.99 -67.61
C LYS A 517 22.89 -62.87 -66.42
N SER A 518 22.46 -62.59 -65.18
CA SER A 518 21.34 -63.24 -64.46
C SER A 518 20.72 -62.39 -63.33
N THR A 519 19.74 -62.97 -62.62
CA THR A 519 18.66 -62.27 -61.91
C THR A 519 18.87 -62.15 -60.39
N HIS A 520 18.78 -60.92 -59.84
CA HIS A 520 17.96 -60.65 -58.65
C HIS A 520 17.64 -59.15 -58.52
N ALA A 521 16.35 -58.83 -58.42
CA ALA A 521 15.84 -57.56 -57.85
C ALA A 521 15.43 -57.86 -56.37
N PRO A 522 15.14 -56.88 -55.50
CA PRO A 522 14.34 -55.67 -55.77
C PRO A 522 15.15 -54.39 -56.02
N GLN A 523 14.47 -53.36 -56.52
CA GLN A 523 15.02 -52.02 -56.74
C GLN A 523 14.82 -51.17 -55.50
N ASP A 524 15.90 -50.65 -54.92
CA ASP A 524 15.85 -49.44 -54.09
C ASP A 524 16.37 -48.26 -54.91
N ASN A 525 15.47 -47.68 -55.71
CA ASN A 525 15.64 -46.31 -56.21
C ASN A 525 15.25 -45.33 -55.09
N GLN A 526 15.83 -45.46 -53.89
CA GLN A 526 15.77 -44.39 -52.91
C GLN A 526 16.78 -43.32 -53.33
N SER A 527 16.25 -42.20 -53.82
CA SER A 527 17.06 -41.04 -54.17
C SER A 527 17.78 -40.54 -52.91
N PHE A 528 18.91 -39.84 -53.09
CA PHE A 528 19.54 -39.11 -51.99
C PHE A 528 18.55 -38.16 -51.29
N ALA A 529 17.55 -37.64 -52.02
CA ALA A 529 16.45 -36.88 -51.45
C ALA A 529 15.57 -37.72 -50.49
N ASP A 530 15.25 -38.97 -50.82
CA ASP A 530 14.45 -39.86 -49.97
C ASP A 530 15.24 -40.25 -48.72
N LEU A 531 16.54 -40.55 -48.86
CA LEU A 531 17.44 -40.79 -47.71
C LEU A 531 17.59 -39.57 -46.80
N TRP A 532 17.53 -38.34 -47.35
CA TRP A 532 17.50 -37.11 -46.55
C TRP A 532 16.14 -36.84 -45.91
N VAL A 533 15.03 -37.21 -46.57
CA VAL A 533 13.70 -37.14 -45.98
C VAL A 533 13.55 -38.16 -44.85
N ASP A 534 14.03 -39.40 -45.02
CA ASP A 534 14.11 -40.41 -43.97
C ASP A 534 15.05 -39.98 -42.84
N PHE A 535 16.20 -39.35 -43.14
CA PHE A 535 17.07 -38.78 -42.11
C PHE A 535 16.37 -37.68 -41.32
N LEU A 536 15.69 -36.73 -41.99
CA LEU A 536 14.95 -35.64 -41.32
C LEU A 536 13.76 -36.17 -40.50
N LEU A 537 12.99 -37.12 -41.05
CA LEU A 537 11.90 -37.79 -40.35
C LEU A 537 12.41 -38.53 -39.12
N LYS A 538 13.51 -39.28 -39.26
CA LYS A 538 14.14 -40.02 -38.17
C LYS A 538 14.77 -39.10 -37.13
N GLU A 539 15.37 -37.98 -37.53
CA GLU A 539 15.86 -36.97 -36.58
C GLU A 539 14.68 -36.29 -35.84
N THR A 540 13.55 -36.04 -36.51
CA THR A 540 12.34 -35.56 -35.81
C THR A 540 11.74 -36.61 -34.88
N GLU A 541 11.72 -37.89 -35.27
CA GLU A 541 11.21 -39.00 -34.45
C GLU A 541 12.13 -39.27 -33.25
N GLU A 542 13.45 -39.21 -33.41
CA GLU A 542 14.40 -39.28 -32.28
C GLU A 542 14.26 -38.07 -31.37
N ARG A 543 14.12 -36.84 -31.90
CA ARG A 543 13.92 -35.63 -31.10
C ARG A 543 12.56 -35.62 -30.37
N GLU A 544 11.54 -36.26 -30.93
CA GLU A 544 10.24 -36.48 -30.27
C GLU A 544 10.31 -37.59 -29.22
N LYS A 545 10.91 -38.75 -29.52
CA LYS A 545 11.17 -39.82 -28.54
C LYS A 545 12.02 -39.34 -27.38
N GLN A 546 13.01 -38.50 -27.63
CA GLN A 546 13.87 -37.95 -26.58
C GLN A 546 13.08 -36.97 -25.70
N LYS A 547 12.27 -36.07 -26.28
CA LYS A 547 11.32 -35.23 -25.52
C LYS A 547 10.27 -36.04 -24.75
N ALA A 548 9.74 -37.12 -25.32
CA ALA A 548 8.79 -38.00 -24.65
C ALA A 548 9.45 -38.75 -23.48
N SER A 549 10.70 -39.21 -23.66
CA SER A 549 11.49 -39.85 -22.60
C SER A 549 11.90 -38.86 -21.50
N GLU A 550 12.18 -37.60 -21.85
CA GLU A 550 12.53 -36.53 -20.90
C GLU A 550 11.29 -36.03 -20.15
N ALA A 551 10.12 -35.97 -20.81
CA ALA A 551 8.84 -35.69 -20.17
C ALA A 551 8.42 -36.81 -19.20
N ALA A 552 8.58 -38.08 -19.60
CA ALA A 552 8.35 -39.23 -18.73
C ALA A 552 9.34 -39.25 -17.54
N ALA A 553 10.61 -38.91 -17.77
CA ALA A 553 11.61 -38.78 -16.71
C ALA A 553 11.25 -37.65 -15.72
N ARG A 554 10.78 -36.50 -16.21
CA ARG A 554 10.31 -35.39 -15.35
C ARG A 554 9.09 -35.78 -14.49
N LEU A 555 8.11 -36.45 -15.08
CA LEU A 555 6.96 -37.02 -14.33
C LEU A 555 7.42 -38.01 -13.24
N SER A 556 8.42 -38.85 -13.50
CA SER A 556 8.99 -39.75 -12.49
C SER A 556 9.83 -39.06 -11.39
N HIS A 557 10.18 -37.79 -11.57
CA HIS A 557 10.99 -37.02 -10.62
C HIS A 557 10.16 -36.16 -9.66
N GLU A 558 8.91 -35.80 -10.01
CA GLU A 558 7.98 -35.12 -9.11
C GLU A 558 7.28 -36.05 -8.12
N GLU A 559 7.16 -37.36 -8.40
CA GLU A 559 6.51 -38.33 -7.49
C GLU A 559 7.41 -38.82 -6.34
N ASN A 560 8.72 -38.50 -6.36
CA ASN A 560 9.71 -38.99 -5.37
C ASN A 560 10.29 -37.92 -4.43
N GLN A 561 9.67 -36.73 -4.33
CA GLN A 561 10.15 -35.64 -3.45
C GLN A 561 9.13 -35.09 -2.43
N THR A 562 8.05 -35.83 -2.10
CA THR A 562 7.12 -35.43 -1.02
C THR A 562 6.62 -36.58 -0.11
N THR A 563 7.50 -37.35 0.53
CA THR A 563 7.11 -38.18 1.71
C THR A 563 8.23 -38.44 2.73
N SER A 564 8.21 -37.71 3.85
CA SER A 564 8.83 -37.99 5.19
C SER A 564 9.05 -36.65 5.91
N ARG A 565 8.52 -36.31 7.11
CA ARG A 565 7.70 -36.91 8.20
C ARG A 565 7.01 -35.71 8.91
N SER A 566 5.92 -35.77 9.69
CA SER A 566 4.86 -36.76 9.96
C SER A 566 3.77 -36.05 10.82
N ALA A 567 2.50 -36.47 10.70
CA ALA A 567 1.39 -36.46 11.69
C ALA A 567 1.27 -35.28 12.71
N SER A 568 0.12 -34.64 12.94
CA SER A 568 -1.28 -35.12 13.11
C SER A 568 -2.20 -33.88 13.31
N ASN A 569 -3.53 -33.88 13.42
CA ASN A 569 -4.59 -34.91 13.42
C ASN A 569 -5.95 -34.21 13.14
N LEU A 570 -6.94 -34.94 12.57
CA LEU A 570 -8.39 -34.57 12.51
C LEU A 570 -8.71 -33.27 11.71
N GLN A 571 -9.83 -33.14 10.98
CA GLN A 571 -11.16 -33.72 11.17
C GLN A 571 -11.86 -33.95 9.81
N ALA A 572 -12.69 -34.99 9.71
CA ALA A 572 -13.37 -35.34 8.47
C ALA A 572 -14.72 -34.64 8.31
N SER A 573 -15.05 -34.24 7.08
CA SER A 573 -16.42 -34.32 6.56
C SER A 573 -16.40 -34.50 5.05
N GLN A 574 -17.19 -35.43 4.54
CA GLN A 574 -17.27 -35.83 3.13
C GLN A 574 -18.54 -35.25 2.50
N HIS A 575 -18.48 -34.73 1.25
CA HIS A 575 -19.17 -35.36 0.11
C HIS A 575 -19.03 -34.57 -1.23
N ILE A 576 -18.45 -35.25 -2.22
CA ILE A 576 -18.91 -35.41 -3.62
C ILE A 576 -19.49 -34.18 -4.37
N ALA A 577 -18.75 -33.67 -5.37
CA ALA A 577 -19.05 -33.85 -6.81
C ALA A 577 -18.19 -32.97 -7.74
N ASN A 578 -17.69 -33.58 -8.82
CA ASN A 578 -17.17 -32.95 -10.06
C ASN A 578 -17.58 -33.93 -11.20
N PRO A 579 -17.51 -33.62 -12.52
CA PRO A 579 -17.12 -32.37 -13.19
C PRO A 579 -18.10 -31.92 -14.31
N GLY A 580 -17.78 -30.81 -15.01
CA GLY A 580 -18.51 -30.37 -16.22
C GLY A 580 -17.68 -29.46 -17.14
N LEU A 581 -17.32 -29.97 -18.32
CA LEU A 581 -16.47 -29.32 -19.33
C LEU A 581 -17.31 -28.67 -20.44
N SER A 582 -16.91 -27.51 -21.02
CA SER A 582 -16.89 -27.24 -22.48
C SER A 582 -16.84 -25.74 -22.89
N THR A 583 -15.73 -25.36 -23.54
CA THR A 583 -15.60 -24.64 -24.84
C THR A 583 -16.51 -23.45 -25.28
N LYS A 584 -15.88 -22.27 -25.45
CA LYS A 584 -15.95 -21.15 -26.47
C LYS A 584 -16.91 -21.23 -27.70
N PRO A 585 -17.16 -20.17 -28.54
CA PRO A 585 -16.63 -18.76 -28.58
C PRO A 585 -17.66 -17.61 -28.90
N HIS A 586 -17.20 -16.33 -28.96
CA HIS A 586 -17.71 -15.11 -29.70
C HIS A 586 -19.22 -14.71 -29.58
N GLN A 587 -19.67 -13.44 -29.65
CA GLN A 587 -19.24 -12.24 -30.40
C GLN A 587 -19.76 -10.93 -29.73
N PHE A 588 -19.37 -9.75 -30.26
CA PHE A 588 -19.79 -8.36 -29.95
C PHE A 588 -21.20 -8.12 -29.38
N ASP A 589 -21.35 -7.18 -28.43
CA ASP A 589 -21.81 -5.80 -28.75
C ASP A 589 -21.72 -4.79 -27.58
N ARG A 590 -21.87 -3.49 -27.91
CA ARG A 590 -22.03 -2.33 -26.98
C ARG A 590 -23.53 -2.15 -26.65
N PRO A 591 -23.95 -1.58 -25.49
CA PRO A 591 -24.13 -0.11 -25.41
C PRO A 591 -23.96 0.52 -24.00
N ASP A 592 -23.97 1.87 -23.95
CA ASP A 592 -24.65 2.81 -23.01
C ASP A 592 -24.91 2.38 -21.54
N SER A 593 -24.42 3.04 -20.49
CA SER A 593 -24.53 4.44 -20.00
C SER A 593 -25.70 4.71 -19.03
N ASP A 594 -25.42 5.56 -18.04
CA ASP A 594 -26.33 6.19 -17.05
C ASP A 594 -26.96 5.34 -15.92
N GLU A 595 -26.28 5.34 -14.77
CA GLU A 595 -26.78 5.42 -13.37
C GLU A 595 -25.49 5.43 -12.51
N PHE A 596 -25.14 6.42 -11.68
CA PHE A 596 -25.91 7.25 -10.76
C PHE A 596 -25.43 8.72 -10.74
N ARG A 597 -26.35 9.68 -10.58
CA ARG A 597 -25.98 11.06 -10.24
C ARG A 597 -27.03 11.77 -9.36
N MET A 598 -26.51 12.49 -8.37
CA MET A 598 -27.07 13.66 -7.68
C MET A 598 -28.26 13.51 -6.70
N VAL A 599 -27.95 13.96 -5.48
CA VAL A 599 -28.83 14.56 -4.46
C VAL A 599 -29.75 15.65 -5.05
N PRO A 600 -31.00 15.78 -4.55
CA PRO A 600 -31.74 17.03 -4.57
C PRO A 600 -31.88 17.66 -3.17
N LEU A 601 -31.43 18.91 -3.03
CA LEU A 601 -31.78 19.81 -1.92
C LEU A 601 -32.90 20.75 -2.38
N ALA A 602 -34.04 20.76 -1.69
CA ALA A 602 -35.02 21.86 -1.72
C ALA A 602 -35.97 21.81 -0.50
N PRO A 603 -36.49 22.94 0.00
CA PRO A 603 -37.07 23.03 1.35
C PRO A 603 -38.61 22.96 1.39
N MET A 604 -39.15 22.55 2.54
CA MET A 604 -40.59 22.68 2.87
C MET A 604 -40.78 23.28 4.26
N TYR A 605 -41.49 24.41 4.32
CA TYR A 605 -42.05 25.01 5.54
C TYR A 605 -43.42 24.39 5.85
N THR A 606 -43.60 23.81 7.04
CA THR A 606 -44.86 23.74 7.84
C THR A 606 -44.48 23.11 9.19
N SER A 607 -44.60 23.75 10.36
CA SER A 607 -45.76 24.39 11.03
C SER A 607 -46.64 23.39 11.81
N MET A 608 -46.75 23.60 13.13
CA MET A 608 -47.58 22.88 14.13
C MET A 608 -47.13 21.43 14.44
N GLN A 609 -47.30 20.86 15.65
CA GLN A 609 -47.84 21.38 16.91
C GLN A 609 -47.25 20.59 18.11
N THR A 610 -47.21 21.20 19.30
CA THR A 610 -46.95 20.50 20.57
C THR A 610 -48.16 19.66 21.00
N PRO A 611 -47.92 18.56 21.75
CA PRO A 611 -48.86 18.11 22.77
C PRO A 611 -48.22 18.15 24.16
N LEU A 612 -48.97 18.66 25.15
CA LEU A 612 -48.66 18.49 26.56
C LEU A 612 -48.74 17.01 26.94
N LYS A 613 -47.77 16.52 27.72
CA LYS A 613 -48.06 15.93 29.03
C LYS A 613 -46.87 16.00 29.98
#